data_AF-A0A017TIA9-F1
#
_entry.id   AF-A0A017TIA9-F1
#
_cell.length_a   1.000
_cell.length_b   1.000
_cell.length_c   1.000
_cell.angle_alpha   90.00
_cell.angle_beta   90.00
_cell.angle_gamma   90.00
#
_symmetry.space_group_name_H-M   'P 1'
#
loop_
_entity.id
_entity.type
_entity.pdbx_description
1 polymer ?
#
loop_
_entity_poly.entity_id
_entity_poly.type
_entity_poly.pdbx_seq_one_letter_code
_entity_poly.pdbx_strand_id
1 'polypeptide(L)'
;MSEIVASVVAELLARHRASGRVELDDIEEVVGDRPVSYEEVDAIIGRLENEGLRVGEPLTEVDVATLQAVVEVARRLRGLLGRPPTVTEIARESQRPSHTVRRALEHVQRAGQPPKLPGQHR
;
A
#
# COMPACT_ATOMS: atom_id res chain seq x y z
N MET A 1 12.25 -18.08 -12.72
CA MET A 1 10.90 -17.73 -12.25
C MET A 1 10.53 -18.76 -11.20
N SER A 2 10.29 -18.34 -9.95
CA SER A 2 10.02 -19.29 -8.84
C SER A 2 8.66 -19.96 -9.04
N GLU A 3 8.63 -21.29 -9.01
CA GLU A 3 7.40 -22.08 -9.10
C GLU A 3 6.46 -21.79 -7.92
N ILE A 4 7.03 -21.47 -6.75
CA ILE A 4 6.27 -21.11 -5.55
C ILE A 4 5.49 -19.81 -5.78
N VAL A 5 6.15 -18.77 -6.30
CA VAL A 5 5.49 -17.49 -6.63
C VAL A 5 4.34 -17.69 -7.60
N ALA A 6 4.52 -18.51 -8.64
CA ALA A 6 3.48 -18.78 -9.62
C ALA A 6 2.28 -19.54 -9.02
N SER A 7 2.55 -20.57 -8.21
CA SER A 7 1.52 -21.35 -7.52
C SER A 7 0.72 -20.49 -6.55
N VAL A 8 1.39 -19.72 -5.68
CA VAL A 8 0.75 -18.85 -4.68
C VAL A 8 -0.13 -17.80 -5.35
N VAL A 9 0.38 -17.13 -6.39
CA VAL A 9 -0.39 -16.11 -7.13
C VAL A 9 -1.61 -16.72 -7.81
N ALA A 10 -1.47 -17.88 -8.47
CA ALA A 10 -2.59 -18.52 -9.15
C ALA A 10 -3.74 -18.87 -8.17
N GLU A 11 -3.38 -19.36 -6.99
CA GLU A 11 -4.33 -19.70 -5.94
C GLU A 11 -5.02 -18.47 -5.35
N LEU A 12 -4.26 -17.43 -5.00
CA LEU A 12 -4.80 -16.18 -4.46
C LEU A 12 -5.69 -15.46 -5.48
N LEU A 13 -5.33 -15.49 -6.77
CA LEU A 13 -6.20 -14.97 -7.82
C LEU A 13 -7.51 -15.76 -7.88
N ALA A 14 -7.46 -17.09 -7.87
CA ALA A 14 -8.68 -17.90 -7.92
C ALA A 14 -9.63 -17.60 -6.76
N ARG A 15 -9.09 -17.37 -5.55
CA ARG A 15 -9.86 -17.08 -4.34
C ARG A 15 -10.39 -15.63 -4.29
N HIS A 16 -9.58 -14.65 -4.71
CA HIS A 16 -9.83 -13.23 -4.43
C HIS A 16 -10.13 -12.38 -5.67
N ARG A 17 -10.23 -12.96 -6.87
CA ARG A 17 -10.57 -12.18 -8.08
C ARG A 17 -11.92 -11.47 -7.96
N ALA A 18 -12.88 -12.08 -7.25
CA ALA A 18 -14.20 -11.52 -7.03
C ALA A 18 -14.21 -10.36 -6.00
N SER A 19 -13.40 -10.46 -4.94
CA SER A 19 -13.27 -9.40 -3.93
C SER A 19 -12.37 -8.25 -4.39
N GLY A 20 -11.45 -8.53 -5.32
CA GLY A 20 -10.43 -7.58 -5.77
C GLY A 20 -9.37 -7.28 -4.71
N ARG A 21 -9.30 -8.07 -3.63
CA ARG A 21 -8.40 -7.84 -2.49
C ARG A 21 -7.93 -9.14 -1.83
N VAL A 22 -6.66 -9.15 -1.45
CA VAL A 22 -5.97 -10.20 -0.70
C VAL A 22 -5.37 -9.59 0.57
N GLU A 23 -5.62 -10.17 1.73
CA GLU A 23 -5.00 -9.76 2.99
C GLU A 23 -3.62 -10.44 3.17
N LEU A 24 -2.78 -9.91 4.06
CA LEU A 24 -1.46 -10.53 4.31
C LEU A 24 -1.62 -11.91 4.95
N ASP A 25 -2.63 -12.08 5.79
CA ASP A 25 -2.97 -13.35 6.42
C ASP A 25 -3.40 -14.41 5.37
N ASP A 26 -4.08 -14.00 4.29
CA ASP A 26 -4.41 -14.90 3.17
C ASP A 26 -3.14 -15.37 2.45
N ILE A 27 -2.15 -14.49 2.31
CA ILE A 27 -0.85 -14.83 1.72
C ILE A 27 -0.12 -15.81 2.64
N GLU A 28 -0.10 -15.54 3.95
CA GLU A 28 0.49 -16.44 4.96
C GLU A 28 -0.18 -17.82 4.93
N GLU A 29 -1.51 -17.87 4.90
CA GLU A 29 -2.28 -19.12 4.83
C GLU A 29 -1.92 -19.91 3.58
N VAL A 30 -1.92 -19.25 2.41
CA VAL A 30 -1.59 -19.93 1.16
C VAL A 30 -0.15 -20.39 1.20
N VAL A 31 0.82 -19.51 1.50
CA VAL A 31 2.25 -19.84 1.58
C VAL A 31 2.51 -21.01 2.53
N GLY A 32 1.90 -20.99 3.72
CA GLY A 32 2.07 -22.01 4.75
C GLY A 32 3.54 -22.16 5.17
N ASP A 33 3.97 -23.41 5.38
CA ASP A 33 5.35 -23.73 5.79
C ASP A 33 6.37 -23.69 4.64
N ARG A 34 5.98 -23.23 3.44
CA ARG A 34 6.90 -23.20 2.30
C ARG A 34 8.01 -22.17 2.55
N PRO A 35 9.28 -22.51 2.25
CA PRO A 35 10.35 -21.54 2.34
C PRO A 35 10.17 -20.48 1.25
N VAL A 36 9.82 -19.26 1.66
CA VAL A 36 9.67 -18.12 0.77
C VAL A 36 10.63 -17.02 1.22
N SER A 37 11.45 -16.54 0.30
CA SER A 37 12.34 -15.40 0.53
C SER A 37 11.59 -14.07 0.47
N TYR A 38 12.17 -13.02 1.05
CA TYR A 38 11.60 -11.66 0.96
C TYR A 38 11.38 -11.22 -0.50
N GLU A 39 12.29 -11.58 -1.41
CA GLU A 39 12.16 -11.29 -2.84
C GLU A 39 10.93 -11.99 -3.46
N GLU A 40 10.66 -13.22 -3.05
CA GLU A 40 9.49 -13.96 -3.53
C GLU A 40 8.18 -13.41 -2.96
N VAL A 41 8.17 -12.95 -1.70
CA VAL A 41 7.03 -12.24 -1.13
C VAL A 41 6.74 -10.97 -1.92
N ASP A 42 7.77 -10.15 -2.18
CA ASP A 42 7.62 -8.93 -3.00
C ASP A 42 7.12 -9.26 -4.41
N ALA A 43 7.60 -10.36 -5.01
CA ALA A 43 7.16 -10.82 -6.32
C ALA A 43 5.69 -11.30 -6.32
N ILE A 44 5.24 -11.98 -5.26
CA ILE A 44 3.83 -12.38 -5.09
C ILE A 44 2.95 -11.14 -5.02
N ILE A 45 3.28 -10.19 -4.12
CA ILE A 45 2.53 -8.94 -3.92
C ILE A 45 2.43 -8.18 -5.25
N GLY A 46 3.57 -7.92 -5.89
CA GLY A 46 3.61 -7.16 -7.13
C GLY A 46 2.82 -7.82 -8.26
N ARG A 47 2.77 -9.15 -8.33
CA ARG A 47 1.94 -9.85 -9.34
C ARG A 47 0.45 -9.74 -9.06
N LEU A 48 0.02 -9.88 -7.81
CA LEU A 48 -1.39 -9.70 -7.43
C LEU A 48 -1.86 -8.27 -7.75
N GLU A 49 -1.03 -7.28 -7.45
CA GLU A 49 -1.31 -5.88 -7.79
C GLU A 49 -1.37 -5.62 -9.30
N ASN A 50 -0.46 -6.23 -10.07
CA ASN A 50 -0.48 -6.14 -11.54
C ASN A 50 -1.71 -6.81 -12.17
N GLU A 51 -2.28 -7.83 -11.52
CA GLU A 51 -3.53 -8.48 -11.90
C GLU A 51 -4.78 -7.68 -11.44
N GLY A 52 -4.58 -6.53 -10.81
CA GLY A 52 -5.62 -5.59 -10.42
C GLY A 52 -6.15 -5.77 -9.00
N LEU A 53 -5.59 -6.71 -8.22
CA LEU A 53 -5.97 -6.88 -6.82
C LEU A 53 -5.27 -5.82 -5.94
N ARG A 54 -5.81 -5.58 -4.75
CA ARG A 54 -5.15 -4.81 -3.70
C ARG A 54 -4.63 -5.77 -2.63
N VAL A 55 -3.39 -5.59 -2.19
CA VAL A 55 -2.80 -6.44 -1.14
C VAL A 55 -2.70 -5.67 0.18
N GLY A 56 -3.13 -6.31 1.27
CA GLY A 56 -3.07 -5.78 2.63
C GLY A 56 -4.43 -5.41 3.22
N GLU A 57 -4.41 -5.04 4.50
CA GLU A 57 -5.61 -4.72 5.29
C GLU A 57 -6.44 -3.59 4.64
N PRO A 58 -7.79 -3.68 4.72
CA PRO A 58 -8.64 -2.57 4.34
C PRO A 58 -8.37 -1.36 5.25
N LEU A 59 -8.33 -0.17 4.67
CA LEU A 59 -8.35 1.06 5.45
C LEU A 59 -9.65 1.09 6.25
N THR A 60 -9.56 1.26 7.56
CA THR A 60 -10.74 1.48 8.39
C THR A 60 -11.35 2.86 8.06
N GLU A 61 -12.62 3.08 8.41
CA GLU A 61 -13.24 4.41 8.26
C GLU A 61 -12.44 5.50 8.99
N VAL A 62 -11.83 5.13 10.13
CA VAL A 62 -10.95 6.00 10.90
C VAL A 62 -9.66 6.32 10.14
N ASP A 63 -9.09 5.36 9.42
CA ASP A 63 -7.90 5.59 8.59
C ASP A 63 -8.23 6.48 7.40
N VAL A 64 -9.39 6.29 6.76
CA VAL A 64 -9.85 7.12 5.65
C VAL A 64 -10.10 8.56 6.11
N ALA A 65 -10.80 8.76 7.22
CA ALA A 65 -11.04 10.09 7.80
C ALA A 65 -9.72 10.77 8.21
N THR A 66 -8.78 9.99 8.75
CA THR A 66 -7.45 10.46 9.10
C THR A 66 -6.66 10.90 7.87
N LEU A 67 -6.70 10.11 6.80
CA LEU A 67 -6.02 10.40 5.55
C LEU A 67 -6.58 11.66 4.88
N GLN A 68 -7.92 11.80 4.82
CA GLN A 68 -8.57 13.00 4.30
C GLN A 68 -8.15 14.26 5.07
N ALA A 69 -8.22 14.21 6.41
CA ALA A 69 -7.83 15.34 7.25
C ALA A 69 -6.35 15.73 7.05
N VAL A 70 -5.45 14.75 6.95
CA VAL A 70 -4.01 14.99 6.70
C VAL A 70 -3.80 15.64 5.34
N VAL A 71 -4.47 15.18 4.28
CA VAL A 71 -4.34 15.73 2.92
C VAL A 71 -4.88 17.16 2.84
N GLU A 72 -6.04 17.43 3.45
CA GLU A 72 -6.63 18.77 3.49
C GLU A 72 -5.71 19.77 4.20
N VAL A 73 -5.16 19.38 5.35
CA VAL A 73 -4.20 20.21 6.10
C VAL A 73 -2.92 20.43 5.28
N ALA A 74 -2.39 19.40 4.64
CA ALA A 74 -1.19 19.53 3.80
C ALA A 74 -1.43 20.48 2.60
N ARG A 75 -2.59 20.39 1.93
CA ARG A 75 -2.95 21.29 0.82
C ARG A 75 -3.10 22.74 1.30
N ARG A 76 -3.79 22.95 2.42
CA ARG A 76 -3.95 24.28 3.03
C ARG A 76 -2.60 24.90 3.38
N LEU A 77 -1.74 24.16 4.10
CA LEU A 77 -0.41 24.62 4.48
C LEU A 77 0.47 24.89 3.26
N ARG A 78 0.39 24.08 2.20
CA ARG A 78 1.11 24.35 0.95
C ARG A 78 0.70 25.68 0.33
N GLY A 79 -0.60 26.00 0.32
CA GLY A 79 -1.11 27.28 -0.17
C GLY A 79 -0.62 28.47 0.65
N LEU A 80 -0.54 28.33 1.98
CA LEU A 80 -0.07 29.38 2.89
C LEU A 80 1.45 29.58 2.85
N LEU A 81 2.22 28.50 2.79
CA LEU A 81 3.68 28.54 2.88
C LEU A 81 4.37 28.75 1.52
N GLY A 82 3.67 28.55 0.41
CA GLY A 82 4.25 28.56 -0.94
C GLY A 82 5.24 27.42 -1.22
N ARG A 83 5.40 26.48 -0.27
CA ARG A 83 6.28 25.30 -0.37
C ARG A 83 5.58 24.05 0.18
N PRO A 84 6.07 22.84 -0.12
CA PRO A 84 5.59 21.63 0.54
C PRO A 84 5.73 21.74 2.08
N PRO A 85 4.67 21.48 2.85
CA PRO A 85 4.76 21.42 4.30
C PRO A 85 5.45 20.14 4.77
N THR A 86 6.14 20.24 5.90
CA THR A 86 6.80 19.11 6.56
C THR A 86 5.81 18.28 7.37
N VAL A 87 6.18 17.02 7.69
CA VAL A 87 5.37 16.13 8.55
C VAL A 87 5.08 16.79 9.90
N THR A 88 6.05 17.47 10.49
CA THR A 88 5.89 18.16 11.78
C THR A 88 4.89 19.31 11.71
N GLU A 89 4.91 20.09 10.62
CA GLU A 89 3.96 21.19 10.42
C GLU A 89 2.53 20.68 10.25
N ILE A 90 2.36 19.59 9.49
CA ILE A 90 1.06 18.94 9.31
C ILE A 90 0.58 18.31 10.61
N ALA A 91 1.45 17.64 11.37
CA ALA A 91 1.13 17.03 12.66
C ALA A 91 0.62 18.07 13.67
N ARG A 92 1.31 19.21 13.77
CA ARG A 92 0.91 20.31 14.64
C ARG A 92 -0.46 20.87 14.25
N GLU A 93 -0.67 21.09 12.96
CA GLU A 93 -1.87 21.73 12.44
C GLU A 93 -3.10 20.78 12.43
N SER A 94 -2.88 19.49 12.21
CA SER A 94 -3.92 18.46 12.25
C SER A 94 -4.19 17.91 13.65
N GLN A 95 -3.43 18.34 14.66
CA GLN A 95 -3.45 17.82 16.03
C GLN A 95 -3.31 16.30 16.10
N ARG A 96 -2.46 15.74 15.23
CA ARG A 96 -2.25 14.29 15.10
C ARG A 96 -0.80 13.92 15.33
N PRO A 97 -0.52 12.71 15.84
CA PRO A 97 0.85 12.24 15.98
C PRO A 97 1.58 12.19 14.63
N SER A 98 2.87 12.55 14.62
CA SER A 98 3.69 12.57 13.40
C SER A 98 3.78 11.21 12.71
N HIS A 99 3.68 10.10 13.46
CA HIS A 99 3.68 8.75 12.87
C HIS A 99 2.40 8.48 12.07
N THR A 100 1.25 8.95 12.54
CA THR A 100 -0.04 8.85 11.86
C THR A 100 -0.02 9.67 10.57
N VAL A 101 0.49 10.90 10.64
CA VAL A 101 0.65 11.78 9.46
C VAL A 101 1.57 11.14 8.43
N ARG A 102 2.71 10.57 8.85
CA ARG A 102 3.65 9.88 7.96
C ARG A 102 2.97 8.70 7.26
N ARG A 103 2.30 7.82 7.99
CA ARG A 103 1.58 6.67 7.41
C ARG A 103 0.53 7.11 6.40
N ALA A 104 -0.25 8.14 6.70
CA ALA A 104 -1.25 8.69 5.80
C ALA A 104 -0.63 9.25 4.51
N LEU A 105 0.46 10.01 4.62
CA LEU A 105 1.17 10.55 3.45
C LEU A 105 1.83 9.45 2.59
N GLU A 106 2.37 8.41 3.21
CA GLU A 106 2.89 7.23 2.50
C GLU A 106 1.79 6.50 1.73
N HIS A 107 0.59 6.39 2.31
CA HIS A 107 -0.57 5.82 1.62
C HIS A 107 -0.95 6.64 0.38
N VAL A 108 -0.98 7.98 0.50
CA VAL A 108 -1.27 8.87 -0.64
C VAL A 108 -0.20 8.75 -1.72
N GLN A 109 1.07 8.65 -1.35
CA GLN A 109 2.16 8.47 -2.31
C GLN A 109 2.02 7.14 -3.06
N ARG A 110 1.74 6.04 -2.36
CA ARG A 110 1.50 4.74 -2.99
C ARG A 110 0.27 4.75 -3.90
N ALA A 111 -0.83 5.37 -3.47
CA ALA A 111 -2.05 5.49 -4.28
C ALA A 111 -1.85 6.36 -5.53
N GLY A 112 -0.93 7.34 -5.48
CA GLY A 112 -0.57 8.19 -6.61
C GLY A 112 0.57 7.65 -7.49
N GLN A 113 1.27 6.61 -7.05
CA GLN A 113 2.33 5.98 -7.82
C GLN A 113 1.70 4.92 -8.74
N PRO A 114 1.82 5.02 -10.08
CA PRO A 114 1.47 3.90 -10.93
C PRO A 114 2.32 2.69 -10.52
N PRO A 115 1.77 1.45 -10.58
CA PRO A 115 2.52 0.25 -10.22
C PRO A 115 3.84 0.24 -10.98
N LYS A 116 4.94 -0.04 -10.28
CA LYS A 116 6.25 -0.22 -10.91
C LYS A 116 6.16 -1.47 -11.78
N LEU A 117 5.90 -1.29 -13.07
CA LEU A 117 5.93 -2.37 -14.05
C LEU A 117 7.34 -2.99 -14.04
N PRO A 118 7.48 -4.30 -13.80
CA PRO A 118 8.77 -4.95 -13.88
C PRO A 118 9.23 -5.00 -15.35
N GLY A 119 10.37 -4.40 -15.67
CA GLY A 119 11.07 -4.64 -16.95
C GLY A 119 11.42 -3.44 -17.83
N GLN A 120 12.00 -2.36 -17.28
CA GLN A 120 12.71 -1.36 -18.10
C GLN A 120 14.18 -1.28 -17.66
N HIS A 121 14.90 -2.37 -17.81
CA HIS A 121 16.34 -2.32 -18.02
C HIS A 121 16.57 -2.35 -19.53
N ARG A 122 16.89 -1.18 -20.10
CA ARG A 122 17.53 -1.10 -21.41
C ARG A 122 19.02 -1.36 -21.25
#